data_AF-A0A388PUX5-F1
#
_entry.id   AF-A0A388PUX5-F1
#
_cell.length_a   1.000
_cell.length_b   1.000
_cell.length_c   1.000
_cell.angle_alpha   90.00
_cell.angle_beta   90.00
_cell.angle_gamma   90.00
#
_symmetry.space_group_name_H-M   'P 1'
#
loop_
_entity.id
_entity.type
_entity.pdbx_description
1 polymer ?
#
loop_
_entity_poly.entity_id
_entity_poly.type
_entity_poly.pdbx_seq_one_letter_code
_entity_poly.pdbx_strand_id
1 'polypeptide(L)'
;MRERIRLFFILSITFFLALPAITVQAKPSKAEIARISRADTKTNKDGLLRVASSNALIVNQNTGEVLFAKDTDALTSIASVTKLMTAMVTLDANLSMDEEIAITNEDVDTVKNSSSKLPVGTVLPRSELLKIALIASDNRAASALGRNYPTGKAGFVNAMNIKAYNLT
;
A
#
# COMPACT_ATOMS: atom_id res chain seq x y z
N MET A 1 22.98 -54.89 44.09
CA MET A 1 23.98 -55.94 43.74
C MET A 1 24.62 -55.50 42.42
N ARG A 2 25.59 -54.58 42.46
CA ARG A 2 27.04 -54.79 42.58
C ARG A 2 27.64 -55.65 41.46
N GLU A 3 28.55 -54.98 40.73
CA GLU A 3 29.66 -55.51 39.90
C GLU A 3 29.31 -55.91 38.45
N ARG A 4 30.15 -55.72 37.42
CA ARG A 4 31.63 -55.74 37.34
C ARG A 4 32.20 -54.87 36.21
N ILE A 5 33.38 -54.33 36.51
CA ILE A 5 34.40 -53.75 35.63
C ILE A 5 34.98 -54.81 34.69
N ARG A 6 35.19 -54.49 33.40
CA ARG A 6 36.22 -55.03 32.48
C ARG A 6 36.57 -53.94 31.44
N LEU A 7 37.71 -53.24 31.54
CA LEU A 7 39.08 -53.58 31.14
C LEU A 7 39.33 -53.55 29.61
N PHE A 8 39.89 -52.42 29.16
CA PHE A 8 40.77 -52.12 28.03
C PHE A 8 40.70 -52.92 26.71
N PHE A 9 40.46 -52.21 25.60
CA PHE A 9 41.27 -52.36 24.39
C PHE A 9 41.40 -51.01 23.66
N ILE A 10 42.65 -50.57 23.50
CA ILE A 10 43.05 -49.39 22.75
C ILE A 10 42.96 -49.74 21.27
N LEU A 11 42.11 -49.06 20.52
CA LEU A 11 42.23 -49.00 19.06
C LEU A 11 42.23 -47.52 18.67
N SER A 12 43.44 -47.00 18.45
CA SER A 12 43.68 -45.68 17.91
C SER A 12 43.20 -45.65 16.46
N ILE A 13 41.97 -45.20 16.24
CA ILE A 13 41.54 -44.79 14.91
C ILE A 13 42.04 -43.37 14.73
N THR A 14 43.13 -43.23 13.97
CA THR A 14 43.62 -41.96 13.45
C THR A 14 42.55 -41.37 12.52
N PHE A 15 41.74 -40.47 13.07
CA PHE A 15 40.83 -39.64 12.32
C PHE A 15 41.66 -38.59 11.57
N PHE A 16 41.90 -38.80 10.28
CA PHE A 16 42.51 -37.80 9.42
C PHE A 16 41.47 -36.69 9.18
N LEU A 17 41.54 -35.61 9.97
CA LEU A 17 40.80 -34.37 9.73
C LEU A 17 41.27 -33.79 8.39
N ALA A 18 40.54 -34.05 7.32
CA ALA A 18 40.57 -33.19 6.14
C ALA A 18 39.95 -31.85 6.55
N LEU A 19 40.80 -30.88 6.89
CA LEU A 19 40.39 -29.48 7.03
C LEU A 19 39.74 -29.05 5.70
N PRO A 20 38.51 -28.51 5.69
CA PRO A 20 38.04 -27.83 4.50
C PRO A 20 39.01 -26.68 4.28
N ALA A 21 39.65 -26.64 3.10
CA ALA A 21 40.36 -25.45 2.67
C ALA A 21 39.34 -24.32 2.69
N ILE A 22 39.45 -23.42 3.67
CA ILE A 22 38.74 -22.15 3.66
C ILE A 22 39.32 -21.41 2.47
N THR A 23 38.61 -21.48 1.35
CA THR A 23 38.82 -20.57 0.24
C THR A 23 38.50 -19.19 0.77
N VAL A 24 39.54 -18.42 1.08
CA VAL A 24 39.41 -16.98 1.31
C VAL A 24 38.84 -16.42 0.00
N GLN A 25 37.54 -16.16 -0.02
CA GLN A 25 36.93 -15.42 -1.12
C GLN A 25 37.65 -14.09 -1.21
N ALA A 26 38.26 -13.84 -2.38
CA ALA A 26 38.96 -12.59 -2.63
C ALA A 26 38.01 -11.42 -2.38
N LYS A 27 38.48 -10.43 -1.62
CA LYS A 27 37.74 -9.19 -1.40
C LYS A 27 37.44 -8.57 -2.77
N PRO A 28 36.18 -8.26 -3.08
CA PRO A 28 35.79 -7.82 -4.42
C PRO A 28 36.60 -6.57 -4.81
N SER A 29 37.02 -6.53 -6.07
CA SER A 29 37.83 -5.42 -6.57
C SER A 29 37.04 -4.11 -6.52
N LYS A 30 37.71 -2.95 -6.44
CA LYS A 30 37.01 -1.64 -6.49
C LYS A 30 36.11 -1.48 -7.72
N ALA A 31 36.46 -2.11 -8.85
CA ALA A 31 35.66 -2.11 -10.06
C ALA A 31 34.41 -3.01 -9.95
N GLU A 32 34.51 -4.12 -9.23
CA GLU A 32 33.41 -5.04 -8.93
C GLU A 32 32.45 -4.43 -7.89
N ILE A 33 32.98 -3.80 -6.85
CA ILE A 33 32.22 -2.95 -5.92
C ILE A 33 31.50 -1.82 -6.67
N ALA A 34 32.15 -1.19 -7.66
CA ALA A 34 31.54 -0.15 -8.48
C ALA A 34 30.52 -0.66 -9.51
N ARG A 35 30.57 -1.96 -9.88
CA ARG A 35 29.55 -2.63 -10.72
C ARG A 35 28.34 -3.04 -9.88
N ILE A 36 28.56 -3.63 -8.70
CA ILE A 36 27.51 -3.93 -7.71
C ILE A 36 26.81 -2.63 -7.28
N SER A 37 27.56 -1.56 -7.02
CA SER A 37 27.02 -0.24 -6.66
C SER A 37 26.19 0.42 -7.76
N ARG A 38 26.40 0.08 -9.04
CA ARG A 38 25.59 0.57 -10.16
C ARG A 38 24.42 -0.35 -10.52
N ALA A 39 24.48 -1.62 -10.11
CA ALA A 39 23.41 -2.61 -10.31
C ALA A 39 22.37 -2.57 -9.18
N ASP A 40 22.77 -2.28 -7.95
CA ASP A 40 21.89 -2.24 -6.76
C ASP A 40 21.39 -0.83 -6.44
N THR A 41 20.81 -0.17 -7.43
CA THR A 41 20.09 1.10 -7.24
C THR A 41 18.72 0.89 -6.57
N LYS A 42 18.30 -0.36 -6.37
CA LYS A 42 16.98 -0.72 -5.83
C LYS A 42 16.95 -0.96 -4.33
N THR A 43 18.10 -1.17 -3.69
CA THR A 43 18.16 -1.51 -2.26
C THR A 43 19.04 -0.52 -1.47
N ASN A 44 18.77 -0.32 -0.19
CA ASN A 44 19.62 0.45 0.72
C ASN A 44 20.82 -0.40 1.18
N LYS A 45 21.68 0.14 2.05
CA LYS A 45 22.86 -0.57 2.57
C LYS A 45 22.53 -1.86 3.35
N ASP A 46 21.28 -2.00 3.78
CA ASP A 46 20.75 -3.12 4.55
C ASP A 46 20.00 -4.12 3.66
N GLY A 47 20.03 -3.95 2.33
CA GLY A 47 19.33 -4.81 1.37
C GLY A 47 17.82 -4.53 1.23
N LEU A 48 17.29 -3.49 1.87
CA LEU A 48 15.86 -3.14 1.83
C LEU A 48 15.52 -2.29 0.61
N LEU A 49 14.31 -2.45 0.06
CA LEU A 49 13.83 -1.66 -1.07
C LEU A 49 13.99 -0.15 -0.84
N ARG A 50 14.54 0.56 -1.82
CA ARG A 50 14.77 2.00 -1.77
C ARG A 50 13.68 2.73 -2.54
N VAL A 51 12.72 3.30 -1.82
CA VAL A 51 11.61 4.09 -2.38
C VAL A 51 11.76 5.58 -2.05
N ALA A 52 11.40 6.44 -3.02
CA ALA A 52 11.44 7.89 -2.86
C ALA A 52 10.28 8.44 -2.02
N SER A 53 9.18 7.69 -1.90
CA SER A 53 8.01 8.07 -1.09
C SER A 53 8.39 8.21 0.39
N SER A 54 7.84 9.21 1.07
CA SER A 54 8.01 9.36 2.53
C SER A 54 7.40 8.19 3.29
N ASN A 55 6.23 7.73 2.85
CA ASN A 55 5.45 6.65 3.43
C ASN A 55 5.17 5.59 2.35
N ALA A 56 5.25 4.31 2.69
CA ALA A 56 4.96 3.22 1.77
C ALA A 56 4.61 1.92 2.50
N LEU A 57 3.67 1.16 1.94
CA LEU A 57 3.26 -0.15 2.42
C LEU A 57 3.03 -1.06 1.21
N ILE A 58 3.61 -2.25 1.21
CA ILE A 58 3.38 -3.30 0.21
C ILE A 58 2.91 -4.53 0.96
N VAL A 59 1.73 -5.02 0.61
CA VAL A 59 1.07 -6.16 1.24
C VAL A 59 0.72 -7.20 0.19
N ASN A 60 0.92 -8.47 0.52
CA ASN A 60 0.37 -9.57 -0.23
C ASN A 60 -1.14 -9.63 0.00
N GLN A 61 -1.93 -9.30 -1.02
CA GLN A 61 -3.39 -9.20 -0.89
C GLN A 61 -4.07 -10.53 -0.52
N ASN A 62 -3.45 -11.68 -0.83
CA ASN A 62 -4.02 -12.99 -0.53
C ASN A 62 -3.77 -13.44 0.91
N THR A 63 -2.60 -13.09 1.46
CA THR A 63 -2.16 -13.58 2.79
C THR A 63 -2.19 -12.50 3.88
N GLY A 64 -2.26 -11.22 3.50
CA GLY A 64 -2.09 -10.10 4.40
C GLY A 64 -0.63 -9.86 4.84
N GLU A 65 0.32 -10.63 4.32
CA GLU A 65 1.74 -10.48 4.67
C GLU A 65 2.29 -9.12 4.23
N VAL A 66 2.91 -8.40 5.16
CA VAL A 66 3.62 -7.15 4.88
C VAL A 66 4.97 -7.47 4.25
N LEU A 67 5.12 -7.16 2.97
CA LEU A 67 6.36 -7.38 2.21
C LEU A 67 7.33 -6.20 2.34
N PHE A 68 6.81 -5.00 2.61
CA PHE A 68 7.59 -3.79 2.82
C PHE A 68 6.76 -2.74 3.58
N ALA A 69 7.37 -2.07 4.56
CA ALA A 69 6.76 -0.99 5.31
C ALA A 69 7.77 0.15 5.52
N LYS A 70 7.31 1.38 5.35
CA LYS A 70 8.04 2.61 5.62
C LYS A 70 7.07 3.65 6.16
N ASP A 71 7.22 3.99 7.44
CA ASP A 71 6.49 5.06 8.12
C ASP A 71 4.96 4.98 7.88
N THR A 72 4.37 3.80 8.12
CA THR A 72 2.99 3.50 7.72
C THR A 72 1.93 4.19 8.58
N ASP A 73 2.29 4.57 9.81
CA ASP A 73 1.37 5.12 10.80
C ASP A 73 1.39 6.67 10.83
N ALA A 74 2.18 7.30 9.95
CA ALA A 74 2.27 8.74 9.88
C ALA A 74 0.95 9.36 9.37
N LEU A 75 0.42 10.32 10.14
CA LEU A 75 -0.74 11.12 9.75
C LEU A 75 -0.35 12.11 8.65
N THR A 76 -0.74 11.82 7.41
CA THR A 76 -0.43 12.65 6.24
C THR A 76 -1.64 12.82 5.32
N SER A 77 -1.58 13.83 4.44
CA SER A 77 -2.62 14.02 3.43
C SER A 77 -2.49 12.96 2.33
N ILE A 78 -3.57 12.21 2.11
CA ILE A 78 -3.64 11.17 1.07
C ILE A 78 -4.20 11.67 -0.28
N ALA A 79 -4.52 12.97 -0.37
CA ALA A 79 -5.08 13.60 -1.57
C ALA A 79 -6.23 12.78 -2.20
N SER A 80 -6.21 12.56 -3.52
CA SER A 80 -7.28 11.88 -4.26
C SER A 80 -7.47 10.40 -3.92
N VAL A 81 -6.58 9.76 -3.16
CA VAL A 81 -6.83 8.41 -2.62
C VAL A 81 -8.10 8.40 -1.75
N THR A 82 -8.47 9.55 -1.16
CA THR A 82 -9.75 9.77 -0.48
C THR A 82 -10.96 9.31 -1.28
N LYS A 83 -10.91 9.38 -2.63
CA LYS A 83 -12.03 8.97 -3.49
C LYS A 83 -12.32 7.47 -3.49
N LEU A 84 -11.38 6.64 -3.02
CA LEU A 84 -11.66 5.22 -2.75
C LEU A 84 -12.69 5.07 -1.63
N MET A 85 -12.57 5.85 -0.56
CA MET A 85 -13.58 5.89 0.52
C MET A 85 -14.92 6.46 0.04
N THR A 86 -14.88 7.50 -0.81
CA THR A 86 -16.08 8.01 -1.50
C THR A 86 -16.79 6.90 -2.28
N ALA A 87 -16.05 6.09 -3.03
CA ALA A 87 -16.61 4.99 -3.80
C ALA A 87 -17.24 3.92 -2.90
N MET A 88 -16.55 3.49 -1.84
CA MET A 88 -17.07 2.51 -0.89
C MET A 88 -18.40 2.99 -0.28
N VAL A 89 -18.44 4.20 0.28
CA VAL A 89 -19.67 4.75 0.88
C VAL A 89 -20.79 4.91 -0.14
N THR A 90 -20.47 5.31 -1.38
CA THR A 90 -21.47 5.41 -2.47
C THR A 90 -22.09 4.05 -2.79
N LEU A 91 -21.28 2.99 -2.85
CA LEU A 91 -21.73 1.63 -3.15
C LEU A 91 -22.53 1.04 -1.97
N ASP A 92 -22.05 1.24 -0.74
CA ASP A 92 -22.72 0.73 0.47
C ASP A 92 -24.06 1.40 0.75
N ALA A 93 -24.28 2.59 0.21
CA ALA A 93 -25.58 3.27 0.27
C ALA A 93 -26.69 2.49 -0.46
N ASN A 94 -26.32 1.60 -1.39
CA ASN A 94 -27.23 0.79 -2.20
C ASN A 94 -28.37 1.59 -2.86
N LEU A 95 -28.04 2.81 -3.31
CA LEU A 95 -28.96 3.68 -4.05
C LEU A 95 -28.93 3.33 -5.54
N SER A 96 -29.97 3.74 -6.27
CA SER A 96 -30.09 3.43 -7.71
C SER A 96 -28.89 3.97 -8.50
N MET A 97 -28.15 3.09 -9.18
CA MET A 97 -27.01 3.51 -10.00
C MET A 97 -27.41 4.27 -11.27
N ASP A 98 -28.70 4.23 -11.60
CA ASP A 98 -29.32 4.92 -12.74
C ASP A 98 -29.95 6.27 -12.34
N GLU A 99 -29.90 6.65 -11.06
CA GLU A 99 -30.36 7.97 -10.63
C GLU A 99 -29.55 9.06 -11.32
N GLU A 100 -30.27 9.94 -12.02
CA GLU A 100 -29.70 11.11 -12.68
C GLU A 100 -29.34 12.18 -11.65
N ILE A 101 -28.06 12.52 -11.59
CA ILE A 101 -27.52 13.51 -10.67
C ILE A 101 -27.00 14.70 -11.48
N ALA A 102 -27.55 15.88 -11.18
CA ALA A 102 -27.08 17.14 -11.74
C ALA A 102 -25.83 17.64 -11.02
N ILE A 103 -24.84 18.07 -11.79
CA ILE A 103 -23.72 18.88 -11.32
C ILE A 103 -24.21 20.31 -11.09
N THR A 104 -23.96 20.84 -9.91
CA THR A 104 -24.42 22.17 -9.46
C THR A 104 -23.24 23.07 -9.12
N ASN A 105 -23.52 24.35 -8.85
CA ASN A 105 -22.51 25.28 -8.36
C ASN A 105 -21.91 24.86 -7.00
N GLU A 106 -22.64 24.08 -6.19
CA GLU A 106 -22.13 23.56 -4.91
C GLU A 106 -21.03 22.50 -5.08
N ASP A 107 -20.92 21.91 -6.27
CA ASP A 107 -19.91 20.88 -6.57
C ASP A 107 -18.60 21.49 -7.11
N VAL A 108 -18.58 22.80 -7.35
CA VAL A 108 -17.39 23.51 -7.83
C VAL A 108 -16.41 23.65 -6.67
N ASP A 109 -15.31 22.90 -6.76
CA ASP A 109 -14.16 23.07 -5.88
C ASP A 109 -13.39 24.34 -6.26
N THR A 110 -13.14 25.20 -5.27
CA THR A 110 -12.33 26.43 -5.42
C THR A 110 -10.94 26.28 -4.81
N VAL A 111 -10.62 25.10 -4.26
CA VAL A 111 -9.37 24.83 -3.57
C VAL A 111 -8.27 24.44 -4.56
N LYS A 112 -7.10 25.09 -4.44
CA LYS A 112 -5.86 24.72 -5.15
C LYS A 112 -5.98 24.68 -6.69
N ASN A 113 -6.85 25.48 -7.29
CA ASN A 113 -7.06 25.53 -8.75
C ASN A 113 -7.36 24.15 -9.37
N SER A 114 -8.09 23.28 -8.65
CA SER A 114 -8.49 22.00 -9.22
C SER A 114 -9.39 22.22 -10.44
N SER A 115 -9.12 21.48 -11.52
CA SER A 115 -9.90 21.57 -12.75
C SER A 115 -10.85 20.38 -12.86
N SER A 116 -12.04 20.64 -13.39
CA SER A 116 -13.00 19.60 -13.76
C SER A 116 -13.46 19.87 -15.17
N LYS A 117 -13.56 18.80 -15.97
CA LYS A 117 -14.12 18.86 -17.33
C LYS A 117 -15.64 18.74 -17.33
N LEU A 118 -16.28 18.55 -16.18
CA LEU A 118 -17.73 18.46 -16.04
C LEU A 118 -18.34 19.86 -15.88
N PRO A 119 -19.07 20.39 -16.87
CA PRO A 119 -19.76 21.67 -16.72
C PRO A 119 -20.82 21.63 -15.60
N VAL A 120 -21.11 22.79 -15.01
CA VAL A 120 -22.31 22.95 -14.19
C VAL A 120 -23.54 22.80 -15.08
N GLY A 121 -24.56 22.10 -14.58
CA GLY A 121 -25.76 21.73 -15.34
C GLY A 121 -25.67 20.39 -16.06
N THR A 122 -24.51 19.74 -16.10
CA THR A 122 -24.40 18.36 -16.59
C THR A 122 -25.20 17.42 -15.70
N VAL A 123 -25.99 16.54 -16.32
CA VAL A 123 -26.76 15.49 -15.64
C VAL A 123 -26.23 14.14 -16.12
N LEU A 124 -25.85 13.29 -15.17
CA LEU A 124 -25.32 11.95 -15.45
C LEU A 124 -25.86 10.95 -14.42
N PRO A 125 -26.00 9.67 -14.79
CA PRO A 125 -26.36 8.64 -13.82
C PRO A 125 -25.26 8.49 -12.76
N ARG A 126 -25.64 8.13 -11.53
CA ARG A 126 -24.73 7.90 -10.40
C ARG A 126 -23.55 6.99 -10.76
N SER A 127 -23.79 5.96 -11.57
CA SER A 127 -22.74 5.07 -12.09
C SER A 127 -21.65 5.79 -12.89
N GLU A 128 -22.02 6.72 -13.76
CA GLU A 128 -21.05 7.49 -14.55
C GLU A 128 -20.29 8.50 -13.68
N LEU A 129 -20.97 9.16 -12.73
CA LEU A 129 -20.27 10.03 -11.77
C LEU A 129 -19.26 9.27 -10.93
N LEU A 130 -19.58 8.06 -10.48
CA LEU A 130 -18.66 7.19 -9.76
C LEU A 130 -17.43 6.82 -10.62
N LYS A 131 -17.65 6.45 -11.88
CA LYS A 131 -16.55 6.17 -12.82
C LYS A 131 -15.69 7.41 -13.05
N ILE A 132 -16.27 8.58 -13.28
CA ILE A 132 -15.54 9.82 -13.53
C ILE A 132 -14.73 10.23 -12.30
N ALA A 133 -15.32 10.10 -11.09
CA ALA A 133 -14.61 10.35 -9.84
C ALA A 133 -13.38 9.45 -9.67
N LEU A 134 -13.41 8.19 -10.14
CA LEU A 134 -12.31 7.24 -9.99
C LEU A 134 -11.28 7.30 -11.14
N ILE A 135 -11.73 7.33 -12.39
CA ILE A 135 -10.88 7.27 -13.58
C ILE A 135 -10.16 8.62 -13.80
N ALA A 136 -10.92 9.71 -13.78
CA ALA A 136 -10.38 11.05 -13.98
C ALA A 136 -9.94 11.71 -12.65
N SER A 137 -10.17 11.04 -11.52
CA SER A 137 -9.98 11.63 -10.19
C SER A 137 -10.75 12.95 -10.03
N ASP A 138 -11.92 13.08 -10.66
CA ASP A 138 -12.66 14.35 -10.74
C ASP A 138 -13.31 14.72 -9.38
N ASN A 139 -12.99 15.91 -8.87
CA ASN A 139 -13.50 16.40 -7.58
C ASN A 139 -14.99 16.77 -7.63
N ARG A 140 -15.46 17.27 -8.78
CA ARG A 140 -16.84 17.74 -8.95
C ARG A 140 -17.81 16.56 -8.97
N ALA A 141 -17.42 15.48 -9.66
CA ALA A 141 -18.16 14.22 -9.61
C ALA A 141 -18.24 13.65 -8.19
N ALA A 142 -17.10 13.63 -7.46
CA ALA A 142 -17.07 13.17 -6.07
C ALA A 142 -17.93 14.04 -5.13
N SER A 143 -17.92 15.36 -5.32
CA SER A 143 -18.77 16.28 -4.55
C SER A 143 -20.26 16.04 -4.83
N ALA A 144 -20.63 15.85 -6.09
CA ALA A 144 -22.01 15.59 -6.48
C ALA A 144 -22.53 14.27 -5.88
N LEU A 145 -21.71 13.21 -5.86
CA LEU A 145 -22.04 11.95 -5.17
C LEU A 145 -22.30 12.17 -3.68
N GLY A 146 -21.42 12.91 -3.00
CA GLY A 146 -21.58 13.19 -1.57
C GLY A 146 -22.79 14.08 -1.27
N ARG A 147 -23.08 15.06 -2.12
CA ARG A 147 -24.25 15.95 -1.98
C ARG A 147 -25.57 15.21 -2.15
N ASN A 148 -25.63 14.25 -3.08
CA ASN A 148 -26.82 13.43 -3.35
C ASN A 148 -26.89 12.16 -2.48
N TYR A 149 -26.15 12.13 -1.37
CA TYR A 149 -26.36 11.13 -0.33
C TYR A 149 -27.63 11.46 0.47
N PRO A 150 -28.37 10.48 1.04
CA PRO A 150 -29.70 10.73 1.62
C PRO A 150 -29.73 11.77 2.75
N THR A 151 -28.63 11.89 3.49
CA THR A 151 -28.44 12.87 4.57
C THR A 151 -27.54 14.05 4.16
N GLY A 152 -27.35 14.25 2.85
CA GLY A 152 -26.50 15.27 2.26
C GLY A 152 -25.00 15.07 2.51
N LYS A 153 -24.21 16.05 2.07
CA LYS A 153 -22.74 16.04 2.11
C LYS A 153 -22.17 15.80 3.51
N ALA A 154 -22.74 16.44 4.53
CA ALA A 154 -22.28 16.26 5.92
C ALA A 154 -22.47 14.82 6.39
N GLY A 155 -23.63 14.22 6.10
CA GLY A 155 -23.88 12.83 6.44
C GLY A 155 -23.06 11.84 5.60
N PHE A 156 -22.73 12.18 4.35
CA PHE A 156 -21.79 11.41 3.55
C PHE A 156 -20.39 11.36 4.19
N VAL A 157 -19.87 12.52 4.61
CA VAL A 157 -18.58 12.58 5.33
C VAL A 157 -18.63 11.80 6.65
N ASN A 158 -19.75 11.89 7.38
CA ASN A 158 -19.94 11.08 8.58
C ASN A 158 -19.91 9.57 8.28
N ALA A 159 -20.57 9.13 7.20
CA ALA A 159 -20.53 7.74 6.76
C ALA A 159 -19.11 7.29 6.36
N MET A 160 -18.32 8.17 5.72
CA MET A 160 -16.90 7.91 5.43
C MET A 160 -16.08 7.70 6.72
N ASN A 161 -16.30 8.53 7.74
CA ASN A 161 -15.60 8.41 9.03
C ASN A 161 -15.99 7.14 9.79
N ILE A 162 -17.29 6.82 9.84
CA ILE A 162 -17.78 5.57 10.45
C ILE A 162 -17.17 4.36 9.75
N LYS A 163 -17.11 4.40 8.41
CA LYS A 163 -16.51 3.32 7.63
C LYS A 163 -15.02 3.17 7.91
N ALA A 164 -14.28 4.27 7.98
CA ALA A 164 -12.87 4.24 8.33
C ALA A 164 -12.66 3.59 9.71
N TYR A 165 -13.47 3.95 10.70
CA TYR A 165 -13.41 3.34 12.04
C TYR A 165 -13.69 1.84 12.03
N ASN A 166 -14.62 1.37 11.21
CA ASN A 166 -14.97 -0.06 11.11
C ASN A 166 -13.94 -0.91 10.33
N LEU A 167 -12.95 -0.28 9.70
CA LEU A 167 -11.87 -0.95 8.95
C LEU A 167 -10.54 -0.98 9.73
N THR A 168 -10.52 -0.40 10.93
CA THR A 168 -9.41 -0.44 11.89
C THR A 168 -9.61 -1.56 12.89
#